data_AF-A0A2T2NYV7-F1
#
_entry.id   AF-A0A2T2NYV7-F1
#
_cell.length_a   1.000
_cell.length_b   1.000
_cell.length_c   1.000
_cell.angle_alpha   90.00
_cell.angle_beta   90.00
_cell.angle_gamma   90.00
#
_symmetry.space_group_name_H-M   'P 1'
#
loop_
_entity.id
_entity.type
_entity.pdbx_description
1 polymer ?
#
loop_
_entity_poly.entity_id
_entity_poly.type
_entity_poly.pdbx_seq_one_letter_code
_entity_poly.pdbx_strand_id
1 'polypeptide(L)'
;MAAASPLLSLPAELRNRIYHFYFSQPSTEAPPPISRSPLALPSTCRQLHRETRSLALPATTFKARCWRLFELQDRFRRVPPTILPKIRRLELALPIYAFQQQFNALQGLRLADAGVTEVEELFIQYEGRVVSEQLETSIIYRLEVVLWMTVATCHNERLSKIRIAHGGALRDHDIVQLFSRMSKLPLPFASTETWTTHPELEQGRFYLVKTGIRGEEQRRVLVLFGHTVREAEEYAKVKNQLSEGGILENVLARRPDINDAVELDHESLAYEIEQLSRSFRVELDSLAYF
;
A
#
# COMPACT_ATOMS: atom_id res chain seq x y z
N MET A 1 -19.92 -40.26 -9.10
CA MET A 1 -18.94 -40.22 -7.99
C MET A 1 -18.17 -38.91 -8.10
N ALA A 2 -18.00 -38.17 -7.00
CA ALA A 2 -17.16 -36.97 -7.01
C ALA A 2 -15.70 -37.39 -7.24
N ALA A 3 -15.04 -36.81 -8.24
CA ALA A 3 -13.63 -37.07 -8.50
C ALA A 3 -12.79 -36.61 -7.29
N ALA A 4 -11.79 -37.43 -6.91
CA ALA A 4 -10.86 -37.06 -5.85
C ALA A 4 -10.12 -35.76 -6.23
N SER A 5 -9.93 -34.85 -5.27
CA SER A 5 -9.23 -33.59 -5.51
C SER A 5 -7.79 -33.89 -5.98
N PRO A 6 -7.37 -33.43 -7.17
CA PRO A 6 -6.02 -33.66 -7.67
C PRO A 6 -4.94 -33.08 -6.76
N LEU A 7 -5.24 -32.02 -6.01
CA LEU A 7 -4.31 -31.43 -5.05
C LEU A 7 -4.11 -32.34 -3.83
N LEU A 8 -5.18 -32.96 -3.32
CA LEU A 8 -5.12 -33.82 -2.14
C LEU A 8 -4.60 -35.23 -2.44
N SER A 9 -4.62 -35.65 -3.71
CA SER A 9 -4.00 -36.91 -4.15
C SER A 9 -2.47 -36.83 -4.28
N LEU A 10 -1.89 -35.63 -4.28
CA LEU A 10 -0.43 -35.46 -4.28
C LEU A 10 0.18 -35.86 -2.92
N PRO A 11 1.42 -36.38 -2.87
CA PRO A 11 2.19 -36.52 -1.65
C PRO A 11 2.34 -35.19 -0.87
N ALA A 12 2.45 -35.28 0.45
CA ALA A 12 2.49 -34.11 1.33
C ALA A 12 3.66 -33.16 1.00
N GLU A 13 4.80 -33.70 0.56
CA GLU A 13 5.99 -32.96 0.18
C GLU A 13 5.73 -32.06 -1.04
N LEU A 14 5.01 -32.58 -2.04
CA LEU A 14 4.63 -31.81 -3.23
C LEU A 14 3.58 -30.75 -2.88
N ARG A 15 2.61 -31.09 -2.04
CA ARG A 15 1.62 -30.12 -1.54
C ARG A 15 2.29 -28.96 -0.81
N ASN A 16 3.23 -29.24 0.09
CA ASN A 16 3.98 -28.21 0.82
C ASN A 16 4.75 -27.28 -0.11
N ARG A 17 5.39 -27.80 -1.16
CA ARG A 17 6.07 -26.97 -2.17
C ARG A 17 5.10 -26.05 -2.91
N ILE A 18 3.93 -26.57 -3.29
CA ILE A 18 2.87 -25.77 -3.93
C ILE A 18 2.39 -24.67 -2.97
N TYR A 19 2.15 -24.99 -1.70
CA TYR A 19 1.72 -24.01 -0.71
C TYR A 19 2.77 -22.92 -0.50
N HIS A 20 4.04 -23.28 -0.37
CA HIS A 20 5.11 -22.30 -0.27
C HIS A 20 5.13 -21.36 -1.47
N PHE A 21 5.05 -21.90 -2.70
CA PHE A 21 4.98 -21.06 -3.90
C PHE A 21 3.75 -20.14 -3.90
N TYR A 22 2.58 -20.67 -3.57
CA TYR A 22 1.31 -19.92 -3.56
C TYR A 22 1.31 -18.79 -2.51
N PHE A 23 1.79 -19.05 -1.29
CA PHE A 23 1.78 -18.06 -0.20
C PHE A 23 3.00 -17.12 -0.19
N SER A 24 4.05 -17.42 -0.96
CA SER A 24 5.23 -16.55 -1.06
C SER A 24 5.13 -15.48 -2.14
N GLN A 25 3.96 -15.32 -2.78
CA GLN A 25 3.79 -14.32 -3.84
C GLN A 25 4.08 -12.91 -3.29
N PRO A 26 4.87 -12.11 -4.04
CA PRO A 26 5.21 -10.75 -3.64
C PRO A 26 3.93 -9.90 -3.56
N SER A 27 3.89 -8.98 -2.60
CA SER A 27 2.72 -8.14 -2.30
C SER A 27 2.46 -7.05 -3.35
N THR A 28 3.09 -7.11 -4.52
CA THR A 28 3.06 -6.07 -5.56
C THR A 28 1.67 -5.82 -6.13
N GLU A 29 0.77 -6.79 -6.00
CA GLU A 29 -0.62 -6.66 -6.44
C GLU A 29 -1.52 -6.07 -5.36
N ALA A 30 -2.59 -5.40 -5.80
CA ALA A 30 -3.66 -5.02 -4.91
C ALA A 30 -4.20 -6.27 -4.20
N PRO A 31 -4.54 -6.17 -2.90
CA PRO A 31 -5.00 -7.32 -2.14
C PRO A 31 -6.22 -7.96 -2.82
N PRO A 32 -6.16 -9.29 -3.08
CA PRO A 32 -7.12 -9.96 -3.94
C PRO A 32 -8.54 -9.90 -3.35
N PRO A 33 -9.58 -10.07 -4.16
CA PRO A 33 -10.94 -10.24 -3.66
C PRO A 33 -11.00 -11.40 -2.67
N ILE A 34 -12.00 -11.40 -1.77
CA ILE A 34 -12.14 -12.42 -0.72
C ILE A 34 -12.08 -13.85 -1.27
N SER A 35 -12.66 -14.08 -2.46
CA SER A 35 -12.64 -15.37 -3.17
C SER A 35 -11.24 -15.85 -3.58
N ARG A 36 -10.28 -14.94 -3.71
CA ARG A 36 -8.87 -15.19 -4.02
C ARG A 36 -7.95 -14.85 -2.84
N SER A 37 -8.51 -14.64 -1.65
CA SER A 37 -7.73 -14.40 -0.44
C SER A 37 -6.88 -15.64 -0.14
N PRO A 38 -5.65 -15.48 0.39
CA PRO A 38 -4.88 -16.60 0.90
C PRO A 38 -5.64 -17.44 1.94
N LEU A 39 -6.60 -16.86 2.66
CA LEU A 39 -7.49 -17.60 3.59
C LEU A 39 -8.55 -18.46 2.90
N ALA A 40 -8.77 -18.32 1.60
CA ALA A 40 -9.72 -19.16 0.87
C ALA A 40 -9.29 -20.63 0.91
N LEU A 41 -8.01 -20.93 0.70
CA LEU A 41 -7.49 -22.29 0.70
C LEU A 41 -7.70 -23.03 2.05
N PRO A 42 -7.31 -22.48 3.22
CA PRO A 42 -7.60 -23.13 4.49
C PRO A 42 -9.11 -23.21 4.83
N SER A 43 -9.96 -22.41 4.19
CA SER A 43 -11.42 -22.46 4.42
C SER A 43 -12.13 -23.61 3.69
N THR A 44 -11.46 -24.28 2.74
CA THR A 44 -12.07 -25.32 1.89
C THR A 44 -12.35 -26.63 2.63
N CYS A 45 -11.40 -27.16 3.38
CA CYS A 45 -11.56 -28.42 4.12
C CYS A 45 -10.62 -28.51 5.34
N ARG A 46 -10.90 -29.45 6.25
CA ARG A 46 -10.12 -29.63 7.49
C ARG A 46 -8.64 -29.95 7.25
N GLN A 47 -8.32 -30.70 6.19
CA GLN A 47 -6.95 -31.06 5.85
C GLN A 47 -6.18 -29.80 5.42
N LEU A 48 -6.70 -29.05 4.45
CA LEU A 48 -6.08 -27.81 3.96
C LEU A 48 -6.00 -26.75 5.06
N HIS A 49 -6.99 -26.67 5.95
CA HIS A 49 -6.92 -25.81 7.13
C HIS A 49 -5.70 -26.11 8.00
N ARG A 50 -5.43 -27.39 8.28
CA ARG A 50 -4.29 -27.81 9.11
C ARG A 50 -2.96 -27.59 8.41
N GLU A 51 -2.90 -27.85 7.10
CA GLU A 51 -1.66 -27.76 6.31
C GLU A 51 -1.28 -26.30 5.98
N THR A 52 -2.25 -25.42 5.74
CA THR A 52 -1.98 -24.11 5.11
C THR A 52 -2.22 -22.90 6.00
N ARG A 53 -2.97 -23.01 7.10
CA ARG A 53 -3.38 -21.83 7.90
C ARG A 53 -2.20 -21.01 8.42
N SER A 54 -1.10 -21.63 8.82
CA SER A 54 0.10 -20.93 9.31
C SER A 54 0.80 -20.11 8.22
N LEU A 55 0.68 -20.51 6.95
CA LEU A 55 1.22 -19.81 5.78
C LEU A 55 0.22 -18.76 5.26
N ALA A 56 -1.06 -19.09 5.26
CA ALA A 56 -2.13 -18.24 4.75
C ALA A 56 -2.32 -16.96 5.57
N LEU A 57 -2.29 -17.05 6.90
CA LEU A 57 -2.46 -15.89 7.79
C LEU A 57 -1.46 -14.76 7.51
N PRO A 58 -0.13 -14.98 7.56
CA PRO A 58 0.84 -13.92 7.29
C PRO A 58 0.81 -13.44 5.84
N ALA A 59 0.43 -14.28 4.88
CA ALA A 59 0.28 -13.89 3.48
C ALA A 59 -0.96 -13.02 3.22
N THR A 60 -1.95 -13.05 4.12
CA THR A 60 -3.22 -12.34 3.96
C THR A 60 -3.08 -10.87 4.34
N THR A 61 -3.53 -10.00 3.44
CA THR A 61 -3.76 -8.58 3.74
C THR A 61 -5.10 -8.39 4.42
N PHE A 62 -5.09 -7.93 5.67
CA PHE A 62 -6.30 -7.63 6.42
C PHE A 62 -6.79 -6.24 6.08
N LYS A 63 -8.08 -6.09 5.79
CA LYS A 63 -8.67 -4.80 5.43
C LYS A 63 -9.37 -4.14 6.61
N ALA A 64 -9.10 -2.84 6.81
CA ALA A 64 -9.81 -1.96 7.72
C ALA A 64 -10.21 -0.68 7.00
N ARG A 65 -11.43 -0.20 7.25
CA ARG A 65 -11.93 1.11 6.75
C ARG A 65 -11.82 2.20 7.80
N CYS A 66 -10.88 2.02 8.72
CA CYS A 66 -10.66 2.88 9.87
C CYS A 66 -9.18 2.93 10.17
N TRP A 67 -8.76 3.99 10.87
CA TRP A 67 -7.35 4.23 11.19
C TRP A 67 -7.13 4.84 12.57
N ARG A 68 -8.20 5.31 13.22
CA ARG A 68 -8.11 5.82 14.58
C ARG A 68 -7.84 4.66 15.51
N LEU A 69 -6.98 4.88 16.50
CA LEU A 69 -6.60 3.85 17.47
C LEU A 69 -7.82 3.13 18.07
N PHE A 70 -8.82 3.88 18.55
CA PHE A 70 -10.00 3.26 19.17
C PHE A 70 -10.84 2.46 18.17
N GLU A 71 -10.91 2.88 16.90
CA GLU A 71 -11.65 2.14 15.86
C GLU A 71 -10.91 0.88 15.44
N LEU A 72 -9.58 0.95 15.34
CA LEU A 72 -8.74 -0.20 15.09
C LEU A 72 -8.86 -1.19 16.26
N GLN A 73 -8.83 -0.71 17.50
CA GLN A 73 -9.05 -1.52 18.70
C GLN A 73 -10.42 -2.19 18.69
N ASP A 74 -11.51 -1.46 18.39
CA ASP A 74 -12.85 -2.06 18.30
C ASP A 74 -12.94 -3.10 17.18
N ARG A 75 -12.33 -2.81 16.02
CA ARG A 75 -12.26 -3.73 14.89
C ARG A 75 -11.53 -5.01 15.25
N PHE A 76 -10.36 -4.91 15.88
CA PHE A 76 -9.51 -6.04 16.22
C PHE A 76 -9.91 -6.76 17.51
N ARG A 77 -10.76 -6.16 18.35
CA ARG A 77 -11.37 -6.83 19.52
C ARG A 77 -12.13 -8.10 19.13
N ARG A 78 -12.67 -8.16 17.91
CA ARG A 78 -13.38 -9.34 17.38
C ARG A 78 -12.45 -10.44 16.85
N VAL A 79 -11.16 -10.15 16.70
CA VAL A 79 -10.17 -11.12 16.21
C VAL A 79 -9.55 -11.84 17.40
N PRO A 80 -9.45 -13.19 17.38
CA PRO A 80 -8.81 -13.94 18.45
C PRO A 80 -7.40 -13.42 18.76
N PRO A 81 -7.03 -13.24 20.04
CA PRO A 81 -5.71 -12.71 20.43
C PRO A 81 -4.53 -13.52 19.86
N THR A 82 -4.70 -14.82 19.64
CA THR A 82 -3.69 -15.70 19.03
C THR A 82 -3.42 -15.43 17.54
N ILE A 83 -4.30 -14.68 16.88
CA ILE A 83 -4.21 -14.36 15.44
C ILE A 83 -3.61 -12.97 15.24
N LEU A 84 -3.89 -12.02 16.12
CA LEU A 84 -3.37 -10.64 16.04
C LEU A 84 -1.86 -10.54 15.78
N PRO A 85 -0.97 -11.26 16.50
CA PRO A 85 0.48 -11.23 16.24
C PRO A 85 0.89 -11.98 14.97
N LYS A 86 -0.05 -12.55 14.20
CA LYS A 86 0.22 -13.19 12.91
C LYS A 86 -0.18 -12.31 11.72
N ILE A 87 -0.79 -11.16 12.00
CA ILE A 87 -1.17 -10.18 10.99
C ILE A 87 0.09 -9.41 10.60
N ARG A 88 0.62 -9.70 9.41
CA ARG A 88 1.81 -9.03 8.86
C ARG A 88 1.49 -7.93 7.84
N ARG A 89 0.29 -7.99 7.25
CA ARG A 89 -0.14 -7.13 6.15
C ARG A 89 -1.46 -6.48 6.50
N LEU A 90 -1.51 -5.15 6.49
CA LEU A 90 -2.70 -4.37 6.83
C LEU A 90 -2.99 -3.35 5.74
N GLU A 91 -4.23 -3.32 5.25
CA GLU A 91 -4.74 -2.31 4.33
C GLU A 91 -5.74 -1.41 5.05
N LEU A 92 -5.49 -0.11 4.99
CA LEU A 92 -6.34 0.94 5.49
C LEU A 92 -6.97 1.64 4.29
N ALA A 93 -8.26 1.41 4.08
CA ALA A 93 -9.06 2.15 3.10
C ALA A 93 -9.63 3.40 3.78
N LEU A 94 -9.12 4.57 3.40
CA LEU A 94 -9.37 5.85 4.06
C LEU A 94 -10.21 6.74 3.16
N PRO A 95 -11.43 7.11 3.57
CA PRO A 95 -12.13 8.17 2.87
C PRO A 95 -11.39 9.49 3.05
N ILE A 96 -11.25 10.25 1.98
CA ILE A 96 -10.52 11.53 1.96
C ILE A 96 -10.99 12.50 3.06
N TYR A 97 -12.29 12.54 3.33
CA TYR A 97 -12.86 13.42 4.37
C TYR A 97 -12.39 13.07 5.79
N ALA A 98 -11.88 11.85 6.03
CA ALA A 98 -11.33 11.46 7.33
C ALA A 98 -10.11 12.31 7.73
N PHE A 99 -9.32 12.78 6.77
CA PHE A 99 -8.18 13.67 7.02
C PHE A 99 -8.61 15.09 7.38
N GLN A 100 -9.77 15.54 6.93
CA GLN A 100 -10.27 16.90 7.16
C GLN A 100 -10.74 17.11 8.59
N GLN A 101 -11.49 16.14 9.13
CA GLN A 101 -12.24 16.33 10.37
C GLN A 101 -11.40 16.10 11.64
N GLN A 102 -10.12 15.75 11.53
CA GLN A 102 -9.41 15.11 12.64
C GLN A 102 -8.07 15.78 12.97
N PHE A 103 -8.02 16.51 14.09
CA PHE A 103 -6.77 17.00 14.69
C PHE A 103 -5.91 15.84 15.25
N ASN A 104 -6.55 14.80 15.79
CA ASN A 104 -5.85 13.63 16.34
C ASN A 104 -5.24 12.71 15.29
N ALA A 105 -5.54 12.91 14.00
CA ALA A 105 -4.89 12.21 12.90
C ALA A 105 -3.37 12.41 12.91
N LEU A 106 -2.89 13.52 13.49
CA LEU A 106 -1.47 13.84 13.57
C LEU A 106 -0.70 13.00 14.59
N GLN A 107 -1.32 12.06 15.30
CA GLN A 107 -0.64 11.18 16.26
C GLN A 107 0.02 9.95 15.62
N GLY A 108 -0.08 9.81 14.30
CA GLY A 108 0.39 8.61 13.59
C GLY A 108 -0.51 7.39 13.79
N LEU A 109 -0.14 6.29 13.14
CA LEU A 109 -0.87 5.03 13.16
C LEU A 109 -0.30 4.12 14.24
N ARG A 110 -1.03 3.99 15.35
CA ARG A 110 -0.62 3.20 16.51
C ARG A 110 -1.05 1.73 16.37
N LEU A 111 -0.47 1.02 15.41
CA LEU A 111 -0.87 -0.36 15.07
C LEU A 111 -0.56 -1.34 16.21
N ALA A 112 0.62 -1.21 16.82
CA ALA A 112 1.01 -2.01 17.99
C ALA A 112 0.02 -1.85 19.15
N ASP A 113 -0.42 -0.62 19.45
CA ASP A 113 -1.40 -0.33 20.51
C ASP A 113 -2.83 -0.80 20.17
N ALA A 114 -3.10 -1.05 18.89
CA ALA A 114 -4.33 -1.71 18.44
C ALA A 114 -4.24 -3.25 18.57
N GLY A 115 -3.12 -3.78 19.04
CA GLY A 115 -2.87 -5.21 19.25
C GLY A 115 -2.24 -5.94 18.05
N VAL A 116 -2.00 -5.25 16.93
CA VAL A 116 -1.37 -5.81 15.72
C VAL A 116 0.12 -5.44 15.69
N THR A 117 0.93 -6.15 16.48
CA THR A 117 2.34 -5.82 16.73
C THR A 117 3.32 -6.26 15.64
N GLU A 118 2.95 -7.26 14.84
CA GLU A 118 3.85 -7.86 13.83
C GLU A 118 3.57 -7.36 12.41
N VAL A 119 2.96 -6.19 12.24
CA VAL A 119 2.71 -5.61 10.91
C VAL A 119 4.02 -5.21 10.26
N GLU A 120 4.35 -5.85 9.13
CA GLU A 120 5.53 -5.61 8.30
C GLU A 120 5.20 -4.67 7.14
N GLU A 121 4.00 -4.80 6.57
CA GLU A 121 3.55 -4.04 5.41
C GLU A 121 2.21 -3.33 5.67
N LEU A 122 2.20 -2.02 5.44
CA LEU A 122 1.03 -1.17 5.55
C LEU A 122 0.64 -0.63 4.17
N PHE A 123 -0.61 -0.86 3.78
CA PHE A 123 -1.23 -0.29 2.58
C PHE A 123 -2.21 0.80 3.00
N ILE A 124 -2.08 1.98 2.42
CA ILE A 124 -3.01 3.09 2.59
C ILE A 124 -3.65 3.33 1.24
N GLN A 125 -4.96 3.11 1.15
CA GLN A 125 -5.74 3.34 -0.05
C GLN A 125 -6.74 4.46 0.21
N TYR A 126 -6.68 5.52 -0.59
CA TYR A 126 -7.67 6.58 -0.50
C TYR A 126 -8.97 6.19 -1.23
N GLU A 127 -10.10 6.52 -0.61
CA GLU A 127 -11.43 6.40 -1.19
C GLU A 127 -12.03 7.80 -1.42
N GLY A 128 -12.55 8.04 -2.64
CA GLY A 128 -13.20 9.29 -3.04
C GLY A 128 -12.35 10.16 -3.97
N ARG A 129 -12.83 11.39 -4.24
CA ARG A 129 -12.10 12.39 -5.02
C ARG A 129 -11.97 13.70 -4.25
N VAL A 130 -10.83 14.37 -4.36
CA VAL A 130 -10.65 15.74 -3.87
C VAL A 130 -11.25 16.72 -4.86
N VAL A 131 -11.91 17.75 -4.33
CA VAL A 131 -12.62 18.78 -5.09
C VAL A 131 -11.78 20.06 -5.27
N SER A 132 -10.70 20.28 -4.48
CA SER A 132 -9.88 21.49 -4.56
C SER A 132 -8.39 21.30 -4.20
N GLU A 133 -7.51 22.07 -4.83
CA GLU A 133 -6.04 22.06 -4.61
C GLU A 133 -5.62 22.37 -3.15
N GLN A 134 -6.32 23.32 -2.52
CA GLN A 134 -6.09 23.67 -1.11
C GLN A 134 -6.29 22.46 -0.20
N LEU A 135 -7.29 21.64 -0.52
CA LEU A 135 -7.57 20.42 0.22
C LEU A 135 -6.49 19.36 -0.01
N GLU A 136 -5.99 19.20 -1.24
CA GLU A 136 -4.86 18.30 -1.53
C GLU A 136 -3.63 18.66 -0.70
N THR A 137 -3.27 19.94 -0.66
CA THR A 137 -2.13 20.46 0.11
C THR A 137 -2.25 20.17 1.61
N SER A 138 -3.47 20.25 2.16
CA SER A 138 -3.76 19.90 3.55
C SER A 138 -3.66 18.39 3.80
N ILE A 139 -4.17 17.56 2.88
CA ILE A 139 -4.12 16.10 3.00
C ILE A 139 -2.68 15.60 2.94
N ILE A 140 -1.88 16.06 1.98
CA ILE A 140 -0.48 15.62 1.85
C ILE A 140 0.35 16.04 3.07
N TYR A 141 0.15 17.26 3.60
CA TYR A 141 0.80 17.69 4.84
C TYR A 141 0.44 16.79 6.02
N ARG A 142 -0.84 16.45 6.17
CA ARG A 142 -1.28 15.54 7.23
C ARG A 142 -0.72 14.14 7.03
N LEU A 143 -0.64 13.65 5.80
CA LEU A 143 -0.04 12.38 5.46
C LEU A 143 1.45 12.36 5.87
N GLU A 144 2.22 13.40 5.57
CA GLU A 144 3.63 13.51 5.99
C GLU A 144 3.78 13.38 7.51
N VAL A 145 2.97 14.12 8.27
CA VAL A 145 2.98 14.06 9.74
C VAL A 145 2.59 12.68 10.23
N VAL A 146 1.52 12.09 9.68
CA VAL A 146 1.08 10.74 10.02
C VAL A 146 2.20 9.73 9.77
N LEU A 147 2.85 9.77 8.61
CA LEU A 147 3.92 8.84 8.25
C LEU A 147 5.10 8.97 9.21
N TRP A 148 5.55 10.20 9.48
CA TRP A 148 6.64 10.44 10.42
C TRP A 148 6.31 9.94 11.82
N MET A 149 5.13 10.26 12.34
CA MET A 149 4.70 9.83 13.68
C MET A 149 4.52 8.31 13.75
N THR A 150 3.96 7.70 12.71
CA THR A 150 3.78 6.24 12.59
C THR A 150 5.11 5.50 12.72
N VAL A 151 6.16 6.02 12.09
CA VAL A 151 7.45 5.34 12.02
C VAL A 151 8.34 5.66 13.21
N ALA A 152 8.34 6.93 13.66
CA ALA A 152 9.23 7.41 14.72
C ALA A 152 8.68 7.24 16.15
N THR A 153 7.36 7.26 16.35
CA THR A 153 6.77 7.38 17.72
C THR A 153 5.77 6.28 18.09
N CYS A 154 5.18 5.59 17.11
CA CYS A 154 4.07 4.67 17.35
C CYS A 154 4.49 3.21 17.66
N HIS A 155 5.76 2.95 17.98
CA HIS A 155 6.29 1.63 18.33
C HIS A 155 5.96 0.49 17.33
N ASN A 156 5.81 0.84 16.05
CA ASN A 156 5.55 -0.14 14.98
C ASN A 156 6.85 -0.80 14.53
N GLU A 157 7.57 -1.48 15.42
CA GLU A 157 8.97 -1.90 15.19
C GLU A 157 9.17 -2.81 13.97
N ARG A 158 8.17 -3.64 13.66
CA ARG A 158 8.21 -4.57 12.51
C ARG A 158 7.90 -3.92 11.17
N LEU A 159 7.31 -2.73 11.16
CA LEU A 159 6.89 -2.07 9.93
C LEU A 159 8.13 -1.71 9.10
N SER A 160 8.22 -2.29 7.91
CA SER A 160 9.33 -2.13 6.97
C SER A 160 8.89 -1.57 5.61
N LYS A 161 7.59 -1.59 5.29
CA LYS A 161 7.05 -1.04 4.04
C LYS A 161 5.73 -0.31 4.28
N ILE A 162 5.61 0.89 3.73
CA ILE A 162 4.38 1.67 3.62
C ILE A 162 4.12 1.93 2.14
N ARG A 163 2.95 1.55 1.66
CA ARG A 163 2.49 1.81 0.30
C ARG A 163 1.25 2.68 0.34
N ILE A 164 1.24 3.71 -0.48
CA ILE A 164 0.13 4.64 -0.58
C ILE A 164 -0.39 4.63 -2.02
N ALA A 165 -1.68 4.31 -2.18
CA ALA A 165 -2.41 4.42 -3.43
C ALA A 165 -3.48 5.51 -3.28
N HIS A 166 -3.32 6.64 -3.95
CA HIS A 166 -4.20 7.80 -3.76
C HIS A 166 -5.43 7.81 -4.67
N GLY A 167 -5.51 6.97 -5.71
CA GLY A 167 -6.70 6.84 -6.55
C GLY A 167 -7.20 8.16 -7.16
N GLY A 168 -6.27 9.05 -7.52
CA GLY A 168 -6.60 10.40 -8.03
C GLY A 168 -7.01 11.43 -6.96
N ALA A 169 -6.94 11.09 -5.67
CA ALA A 169 -7.18 12.04 -4.58
C ALA A 169 -6.12 13.14 -4.46
N LEU A 170 -4.90 12.87 -4.92
CA LEU A 170 -3.76 13.78 -4.88
C LEU A 170 -3.26 13.90 -6.32
N ARG A 171 -3.74 14.92 -7.03
CA ARG A 171 -3.46 15.10 -8.47
C ARG A 171 -2.12 15.77 -8.67
N ASP A 172 -1.81 16.71 -7.78
CA ASP A 172 -0.62 17.54 -7.94
C ASP A 172 0.63 16.92 -7.34
N HIS A 173 0.50 15.87 -6.53
CA HIS A 173 1.58 15.28 -5.75
C HIS A 173 2.05 13.95 -6.34
N ASP A 174 3.36 13.83 -6.53
CA ASP A 174 4.04 12.58 -6.90
C ASP A 174 4.97 12.12 -5.76
N ILE A 175 5.64 10.97 -5.94
CA ILE A 175 6.62 10.46 -4.96
C ILE A 175 7.77 11.44 -4.71
N VAL A 176 8.19 12.22 -5.71
CA VAL A 176 9.31 13.17 -5.58
C VAL A 176 8.90 14.35 -4.70
N GLN A 177 7.68 14.84 -4.84
CA GLN A 177 7.12 15.89 -4.01
C GLN A 177 6.91 15.41 -2.57
N LEU A 178 6.37 14.19 -2.38
CA LEU A 178 6.27 13.60 -1.04
C LEU A 178 7.65 13.48 -0.39
N PHE A 179 8.65 12.98 -1.11
CA PHE A 179 10.04 12.92 -0.62
C PHE A 179 10.60 14.32 -0.29
N SER A 180 10.44 15.31 -1.16
CA SER A 180 10.93 16.68 -0.95
C SER A 180 10.31 17.32 0.29
N ARG A 181 9.05 17.01 0.58
CA ARG A 181 8.35 17.51 1.77
C ARG A 181 8.78 16.75 3.02
N MET A 182 8.86 15.42 2.94
CA MET A 182 9.30 14.59 4.05
C MET A 182 10.78 14.79 4.40
N SER A 183 11.66 15.11 3.45
CA SER A 183 13.10 15.34 3.71
C SER A 183 13.39 16.67 4.43
N LYS A 184 12.48 17.64 4.33
CA LYS A 184 12.55 18.91 5.09
C LYS A 184 12.10 18.76 6.55
N LEU A 185 11.53 17.61 6.89
CA LEU A 185 11.10 17.23 8.23
C LEU A 185 12.00 16.06 8.66
N PRO A 186 12.67 16.14 9.80
CA PRO A 186 12.05 15.42 10.89
C PRO A 186 11.29 16.40 11.76
N LEU A 187 10.11 15.99 12.24
CA LEU A 187 9.36 16.79 13.19
C LEU A 187 10.25 17.06 14.41
N PRO A 188 10.28 18.29 14.95
CA PRO A 188 11.12 18.69 16.09
C PRO A 188 10.85 17.90 17.39
N PHE A 189 9.87 16.99 17.38
CA PHE A 189 9.48 16.13 18.50
C PHE A 189 10.02 14.70 18.38
N ALA A 190 10.72 14.34 17.30
CA ALA A 190 11.43 13.06 17.19
C ALA A 190 12.66 13.09 18.10
N SER A 191 12.47 12.76 19.37
CA SER A 191 13.48 12.73 20.42
C SER A 191 14.62 11.75 20.08
N THR A 192 15.87 12.18 20.29
CA THR A 192 17.14 11.39 20.37
C THR A 192 17.52 10.48 19.20
N GLU A 193 16.59 10.12 18.32
CA GLU A 193 16.80 9.19 17.21
C GLU A 193 16.91 9.97 15.91
N THR A 194 18.04 9.83 15.22
CA THR A 194 18.30 10.48 13.94
C THR A 194 17.63 9.68 12.84
N TRP A 195 16.39 10.08 12.51
CA TRP A 195 15.71 9.64 11.31
C TRP A 195 16.11 10.50 10.10
N THR A 196 16.41 9.85 8.98
CA THR A 196 16.76 10.50 7.71
C THR A 196 15.95 9.92 6.55
N THR A 197 15.88 10.66 5.45
CA THR A 197 15.25 10.20 4.21
C THR A 197 16.30 9.86 3.16
N HIS A 198 16.22 8.67 2.56
CA HIS A 198 17.12 8.24 1.48
C HIS A 198 16.34 8.07 0.17
N PRO A 199 16.59 8.89 -0.87
CA PRO A 199 15.88 8.80 -2.14
C PRO A 199 16.36 7.64 -3.00
N GLU A 200 15.43 6.98 -3.68
CA GLU A 200 15.68 6.09 -4.82
C GLU A 200 14.61 6.36 -5.88
N LEU A 201 14.46 7.64 -6.23
CA LEU A 201 13.30 8.18 -6.96
C LEU A 201 13.20 7.67 -8.39
N GLU A 202 14.30 7.22 -9.00
CA GLU A 202 14.27 6.56 -10.31
C GLU A 202 13.48 5.24 -10.29
N GLN A 203 13.37 4.63 -9.11
CA GLN A 203 12.52 3.45 -8.88
C GLN A 203 11.18 3.81 -8.21
N GLY A 204 10.83 5.10 -8.15
CA GLY A 204 9.57 5.56 -7.56
C GLY A 204 9.47 5.34 -6.07
N ARG A 205 10.60 5.34 -5.35
CA ARG A 205 10.62 5.02 -3.92
C ARG A 205 11.62 5.84 -3.12
N PHE A 206 11.41 5.89 -1.82
CA PHE A 206 12.41 6.39 -0.87
C PHE A 206 12.31 5.63 0.45
N TYR A 207 13.29 5.82 1.33
CA TYR A 207 13.35 5.15 2.61
C TYR A 207 13.39 6.15 3.75
N LEU A 208 12.71 5.81 4.84
CA LEU A 208 12.90 6.43 6.15
C LEU A 208 13.87 5.54 6.92
N VAL A 209 15.02 6.08 7.31
CA VAL A 209 16.11 5.33 7.93
C VAL A 209 16.37 5.87 9.32
N LYS A 210 16.33 4.98 10.31
CA LYS A 210 16.75 5.26 11.69
C LYS A 210 18.21 4.89 11.82
N THR A 211 19.02 5.86 12.22
CA THR A 211 20.43 5.64 12.54
C THR A 211 20.63 5.63 14.06
N GLY A 212 21.49 4.72 14.52
CA GLY A 212 21.91 4.66 15.91
C GLY A 212 22.96 5.73 16.25
N ILE A 213 23.34 5.78 17.53
CA ILE A 213 24.31 6.76 18.04
C ILE A 213 25.68 6.63 17.36
N ARG A 214 26.05 5.44 16.87
CA ARG A 214 27.33 5.21 16.17
C ARG A 214 27.18 5.29 14.64
N GLY A 215 26.03 5.75 14.15
CA GLY A 215 25.74 5.91 12.72
C GLY A 215 25.32 4.62 12.01
N GLU A 216 25.14 3.51 12.73
CA GLU A 216 24.65 2.26 12.15
C GLU A 216 23.16 2.34 11.80
N GLU A 217 22.76 1.76 10.66
CA GLU A 217 21.35 1.62 10.28
C GLU A 217 20.66 0.63 11.24
N GLN A 218 19.73 1.12 12.05
CA GLN A 218 18.96 0.31 12.98
C GLN A 218 17.64 -0.16 12.38
N ARG A 219 17.04 0.68 11.54
CA ARG A 219 15.73 0.40 10.94
C ARG A 219 15.57 1.16 9.64
N ARG A 220 14.90 0.52 8.68
CA ARG A 220 14.60 1.08 7.38
C ARG A 220 13.16 0.77 6.99
N VAL A 221 12.43 1.81 6.60
CA VAL A 221 11.05 1.73 6.14
C VAL A 221 10.97 2.25 4.72
N LEU A 222 10.61 1.36 3.79
CA LEU A 222 10.35 1.69 2.40
C LEU A 222 9.02 2.43 2.27
N VAL A 223 9.01 3.57 1.59
CA VAL A 223 7.81 4.33 1.25
C VAL A 223 7.59 4.31 -0.25
N LEU A 224 6.38 3.92 -0.64
CA LEU A 224 5.91 3.85 -2.02
C LEU A 224 4.65 4.69 -2.17
N PHE A 225 4.54 5.40 -3.28
CA PHE A 225 3.45 6.34 -3.52
C PHE A 225 3.09 6.37 -5.01
N GLY A 226 1.81 6.22 -5.33
CA GLY A 226 1.33 6.29 -6.70
C GLY A 226 -0.19 6.38 -6.79
N HIS A 227 -0.70 6.57 -8.01
CA HIS A 227 -2.15 6.65 -8.23
C HIS A 227 -2.81 5.31 -7.93
N THR A 228 -2.23 4.23 -8.45
CA THR A 228 -2.63 2.84 -8.18
C THR A 228 -1.58 2.10 -7.38
N VAL A 229 -1.96 0.93 -6.83
CA VAL A 229 -1.01 0.01 -6.20
C VAL A 229 0.09 -0.42 -7.18
N ARG A 230 -0.29 -0.69 -8.44
CA ARG A 230 0.64 -1.08 -9.50
C ARG A 230 1.67 0.02 -9.75
N GLU A 231 1.24 1.27 -9.86
CA GLU A 231 2.16 2.39 -10.06
C GLU A 231 3.11 2.61 -8.89
N ALA A 232 2.63 2.42 -7.66
CA ALA A 232 3.45 2.56 -6.47
C ALA A 232 4.52 1.45 -6.36
N GLU A 233 4.23 0.22 -6.77
CA GLU A 233 5.17 -0.92 -6.65
C GLU A 233 6.01 -1.17 -7.91
N GLU A 234 5.45 -0.94 -9.09
CA GLU A 234 6.07 -1.23 -10.39
C GLU A 234 6.49 0.05 -11.14
N TYR A 235 6.83 1.12 -10.41
CA TYR A 235 7.10 2.45 -10.99
C TYR A 235 8.00 2.42 -12.23
N ALA A 236 9.17 1.78 -12.13
CA ALA A 236 10.13 1.72 -13.24
C ALA A 236 9.58 0.96 -14.46
N LYS A 237 8.79 -0.10 -14.23
CA LYS A 237 8.15 -0.88 -15.31
C LYS A 237 7.05 -0.06 -15.97
N VAL A 238 6.22 0.63 -15.20
CA VAL A 238 5.19 1.54 -15.74
C VAL A 238 5.85 2.67 -16.54
N LYS A 239 6.91 3.29 -16.00
CA LYS A 239 7.69 4.32 -16.71
C LYS A 239 8.20 3.83 -18.06
N ASN A 240 8.82 2.65 -18.10
CA ASN A 240 9.32 2.06 -19.35
C ASN A 240 8.18 1.77 -20.33
N GLN A 241 7.06 1.22 -19.86
CA GLN A 241 5.88 0.97 -20.71
C GLN A 241 5.33 2.25 -21.32
N LEU A 242 5.29 3.36 -20.56
CA LEU A 242 4.87 4.66 -21.08
C LEU A 242 5.85 5.17 -22.15
N SER A 243 7.16 5.02 -21.94
CA SER A 243 8.17 5.39 -22.94
C SER A 243 8.13 4.52 -24.20
N GLU A 244 7.62 3.29 -24.11
CA GLU A 244 7.43 2.36 -25.23
C GLU A 244 6.07 2.54 -25.93
N GLY A 245 5.26 3.54 -25.54
CA GLY A 245 3.97 3.86 -26.18
C GLY A 245 2.75 3.15 -25.58
N GLY A 246 2.92 2.40 -24.48
CA GLY A 246 1.85 1.69 -23.77
C GLY A 246 0.97 2.60 -22.91
N ILE A 247 0.50 3.72 -23.47
CA ILE A 247 -0.24 4.75 -22.73
C ILE A 247 -1.65 4.25 -22.38
N LEU A 248 -2.37 3.69 -23.35
CA LEU A 248 -3.76 3.26 -23.17
C LEU A 248 -3.90 2.14 -22.13
N GLU A 249 -2.98 1.18 -22.10
CA GLU A 249 -2.97 0.10 -21.11
C GLU A 249 -2.78 0.65 -19.69
N ASN A 250 -1.99 1.70 -19.53
CA ASN A 250 -1.75 2.34 -18.24
C ASN A 250 -2.94 3.22 -17.81
N VAL A 251 -3.62 3.88 -18.75
CA VAL A 251 -4.88 4.60 -18.48
C VAL A 251 -5.98 3.61 -18.02
N LEU A 252 -6.15 2.50 -18.74
CA LEU A 252 -7.13 1.47 -18.36
C LEU A 252 -6.81 0.85 -17.00
N ALA A 253 -5.53 0.66 -16.68
CA ALA A 253 -5.13 0.16 -15.36
C ALA A 253 -5.45 1.14 -14.20
N ARG A 254 -5.55 2.45 -14.46
CA ARG A 254 -6.02 3.45 -13.48
C ARG A 254 -7.53 3.44 -13.30
N ARG A 255 -8.27 3.02 -14.33
CA ARG A 255 -9.73 3.09 -14.41
C ARG A 255 -10.34 1.68 -14.46
N PRO A 256 -10.33 0.93 -13.34
CA PRO A 256 -10.90 -0.42 -13.31
C PRO A 256 -12.43 -0.42 -13.49
N ASP A 257 -13.07 0.75 -13.46
CA ASP A 257 -14.47 0.97 -13.79
C ASP A 257 -14.77 0.95 -15.30
N ILE A 258 -13.74 1.03 -16.13
CA ILE A 258 -13.84 1.15 -17.58
C ILE A 258 -13.16 -0.06 -18.24
N ASN A 259 -13.84 -0.68 -19.19
CA ASN A 259 -13.30 -1.88 -19.86
C ASN A 259 -12.54 -1.53 -21.15
N ASP A 260 -12.87 -0.40 -21.78
CA ASP A 260 -12.29 0.03 -23.06
C ASP A 260 -12.03 1.54 -23.05
N ALA A 261 -10.89 1.96 -23.62
CA ALA A 261 -10.50 3.37 -23.69
C ALA A 261 -11.47 4.19 -24.56
N VAL A 262 -12.21 3.54 -25.46
CA VAL A 262 -13.26 4.19 -26.27
C VAL A 262 -14.42 4.70 -25.41
N GLU A 263 -14.60 4.18 -24.19
CA GLU A 263 -15.62 4.66 -23.24
C GLU A 263 -15.21 5.98 -22.55
N LEU A 264 -13.93 6.39 -22.65
CA LEU A 264 -13.46 7.66 -22.13
C LEU A 264 -13.73 8.78 -23.15
N ASP A 265 -14.36 9.86 -22.68
CA ASP A 265 -14.42 11.09 -23.46
C ASP A 265 -13.01 11.69 -23.63
N HIS A 266 -12.85 12.52 -24.67
CA HIS A 266 -11.55 13.11 -25.03
C HIS A 266 -10.92 13.92 -23.90
N GLU A 267 -11.71 14.63 -23.09
CA GLU A 267 -11.19 15.44 -21.98
C GLU A 267 -10.68 14.54 -20.85
N SER A 268 -11.42 13.49 -20.51
CA SER A 268 -11.02 12.48 -19.53
C SER A 268 -9.74 11.76 -19.95
N LEU A 269 -9.62 11.39 -21.24
CA LEU A 269 -8.41 10.75 -21.75
C LEU A 269 -7.21 11.70 -21.73
N ALA A 270 -7.37 12.93 -22.22
CA ALA A 270 -6.33 13.96 -22.17
C ALA A 270 -5.80 14.17 -20.75
N TYR A 271 -6.73 14.27 -19.79
CA TYR A 271 -6.43 14.44 -18.38
C TYR A 271 -5.63 13.26 -17.81
N GLU A 272 -6.02 12.01 -18.08
CA GLU A 272 -5.27 10.85 -17.58
C GLU A 272 -3.86 10.76 -18.17
N ILE A 273 -3.69 11.12 -19.45
CA ILE A 273 -2.36 11.20 -20.11
C ILE A 273 -1.50 12.28 -19.45
N GLU A 274 -2.05 13.46 -19.20
CA GLU A 274 -1.36 14.55 -18.49
C GLU A 274 -0.91 14.09 -17.09
N GLN A 275 -1.79 13.41 -16.35
CA GLN A 275 -1.49 12.89 -15.02
C GLN A 275 -0.39 11.82 -15.06
N LEU A 276 -0.39 10.93 -16.06
CA LEU A 276 0.68 9.94 -16.26
C LEU A 276 2.01 10.63 -16.59
N SER A 277 2.01 11.55 -17.55
CA SER A 277 3.18 12.35 -17.94
C SER A 277 3.81 13.02 -16.72
N ARG A 278 2.99 13.68 -15.89
CA ARG A 278 3.44 14.33 -14.66
C ARG A 278 4.00 13.36 -13.62
N SER A 279 3.28 12.27 -13.35
CA SER A 279 3.66 11.29 -12.31
C SER A 279 4.99 10.57 -12.62
N PHE A 280 5.24 10.32 -13.91
CA PHE A 280 6.39 9.55 -14.39
C PHE A 280 7.49 10.40 -15.03
N ARG A 281 7.23 11.71 -15.20
CA ARG A 281 8.13 12.68 -15.85
C ARG A 281 8.56 12.22 -17.25
N VAL A 282 7.58 11.79 -18.03
CA VAL A 282 7.76 11.34 -19.42
C VAL A 282 6.98 12.29 -20.31
N GLU A 283 7.61 12.78 -21.37
CA GLU A 283 6.89 13.55 -22.40
C GLU A 283 5.98 12.60 -23.19
N LEU A 284 4.67 12.78 -23.05
CA LEU A 284 3.67 11.99 -23.75
C LEU A 284 2.95 12.91 -24.73
N ASP A 285 2.92 12.54 -26.01
CA ASP A 285 2.20 13.29 -27.03
C ASP A 285 0.71 12.93 -26.99
N SER A 286 -0.10 13.79 -26.39
CA SER A 286 -1.54 13.59 -26.32
C SER A 286 -2.20 13.69 -27.70
N LEU A 287 -1.62 14.43 -28.65
CA LEU A 287 -2.19 14.63 -29.99
C LEU A 287 -2.15 13.36 -30.85
N ALA A 288 -1.29 12.40 -30.52
CA ALA A 288 -1.22 11.12 -31.22
C ALA A 288 -2.44 10.21 -30.97
N TYR A 289 -3.31 10.55 -30.02
CA TYR A 289 -4.46 9.75 -29.59
C TYR A 289 -5.82 10.42 -29.87
N PHE A 290 -5.81 11.54 -30.59
CA PHE A 290 -7.01 12.28 -31.02
C PHE A 290 -7.20 12.23 -32.53
#